data_AF-A0A947R7K7-F1
#
_entry.id   AF-A0A947R7K7-F1
#
_cell.length_a   1.000
_cell.length_b   1.000
_cell.length_c   1.000
_cell.angle_alpha   90.00
_cell.angle_beta   90.00
_cell.angle_gamma   90.00
#
_symmetry.space_group_name_H-M   'P 1'
#
loop_
_entity.id
_entity.type
_entity.pdbx_description
1 polymer ?
#
loop_
_entity_poly.entity_id
_entity_poly.type
_entity_poly.pdbx_seq_one_letter_code
_entity_poly.pdbx_strand_id
1 'polypeptide(L)'
;MNLLKLKKSKFLLLIIAILASALIGCTSNTDIEESLIYTVIYDGNGGYLGNKTYTVRKLQVAQDSKIPKYLSYYSQDSYVVSSLGLAIRSGYSLQGWYLEENAEYAANPLGAYVYLDINDGNGLYQINAEGDYVYGYVEDTEGTLIYVNVEEIGEDVDPETVEYIYFNGGNGWGFYIYDLGNADHVEIYNASGSYTPAEVAAYGTYLVFSELTTDEQTLFADISKYRQDYYPYTEADEGLVRYSLDSGYIYFDTMMVMDELGHYVLDGDNYVDYDSENPAHADLDRYSIDSRYVFTSSASYTTPSDLPRYNADITYWDFENDRVTSDMVLIAHWEKKLTVQYIQMSGQITYITQKLTPDNTSSVDLIAGETIGKLETIPLYAGYTFVGWSTSLTEYVPWDFANDVFPIGQDTLVLYAFMVEGTYTRVNTAAKLFAIAQNPDLNYLLVADIDLEGQEFINISPLGFEVKASVVTTVVPFTGEFLSMGYKISNYTIRVQNSQKDINVDAGVIVVMGLFPYVQNATITGLTVENAHILFVTTTTGSNVICEIGGAGIIGTALDGESFVIDSSVEIDFAVTSPTQVTFPVYIGDIVALGSEYVTITGTTATIDYSLITGITTSTLSVQTLD
;
A
#
# COMPACT_ATOMS: atom_id res chain seq x y z
N MET A 1 -63.31 -49.91 -43.76
CA MET A 1 -63.31 -48.49 -43.32
C MET A 1 -63.94 -48.31 -41.93
N ASN A 2 -63.57 -49.13 -40.93
CA ASN A 2 -64.10 -49.02 -39.55
C ASN A 2 -63.03 -49.29 -38.45
N LEU A 3 -61.79 -49.67 -38.79
CA LEU A 3 -60.71 -49.81 -37.81
C LEU A 3 -59.88 -48.54 -37.57
N LEU A 4 -59.88 -47.57 -38.50
CA LEU A 4 -59.13 -46.31 -38.37
C LEU A 4 -59.86 -45.25 -37.51
N LYS A 5 -61.20 -45.32 -37.42
CA LYS A 5 -62.01 -44.45 -36.54
C LYS A 5 -61.96 -44.88 -35.08
N LEU A 6 -61.81 -46.18 -34.80
CA LEU A 6 -61.77 -46.71 -33.44
C LEU A 6 -60.43 -46.43 -32.72
N LYS A 7 -59.30 -46.37 -33.45
CA LYS A 7 -57.99 -46.01 -32.88
C LYS A 7 -57.84 -44.50 -32.62
N LYS A 8 -58.38 -43.63 -33.47
CA LYS A 8 -58.38 -42.17 -33.21
C LYS A 8 -59.29 -41.77 -32.05
N SER A 9 -60.42 -42.46 -31.85
CA SER A 9 -61.33 -42.20 -30.73
C SER A 9 -60.73 -42.62 -29.38
N LYS A 10 -60.03 -43.76 -29.31
CA LYS A 10 -59.34 -44.19 -28.07
C LYS A 10 -58.09 -43.37 -27.74
N PHE A 11 -57.39 -42.86 -28.76
CA PHE A 11 -56.23 -41.97 -28.55
C PHE A 11 -56.66 -40.56 -28.13
N LEU A 12 -57.78 -40.05 -28.65
CA LEU A 12 -58.37 -38.77 -28.22
C LEU A 12 -58.96 -38.86 -26.80
N LEU A 13 -59.58 -39.98 -26.43
CA LEU A 13 -60.06 -40.23 -25.06
C LEU A 13 -58.92 -40.41 -24.04
N LEU A 14 -57.77 -40.96 -24.45
CA LEU A 14 -56.57 -41.04 -23.61
C LEU A 14 -55.92 -39.65 -23.40
N ILE A 15 -55.88 -38.81 -24.45
CA ILE A 15 -55.38 -37.44 -24.35
C ILE A 15 -56.31 -36.56 -23.50
N ILE A 16 -57.63 -36.72 -23.63
CA ILE A 16 -58.60 -36.01 -22.77
C ILE A 16 -58.56 -36.52 -21.32
N ALA A 17 -58.30 -37.81 -21.08
CA ALA A 17 -58.11 -38.33 -19.72
C ALA A 17 -56.81 -37.83 -19.07
N ILE A 18 -55.72 -37.67 -19.85
CA ILE A 18 -54.44 -37.12 -19.37
C ILE A 18 -54.54 -35.59 -19.14
N LEU A 19 -55.27 -34.86 -20.00
CA LEU A 19 -55.57 -33.44 -19.80
C LEU A 19 -56.56 -33.19 -18.66
N ALA A 20 -57.53 -34.08 -18.43
CA ALA A 20 -58.43 -34.01 -17.27
C ALA A 20 -57.71 -34.36 -15.96
N SER A 21 -56.72 -35.26 -15.95
CA SER A 21 -55.86 -35.47 -14.78
C SER A 21 -54.84 -34.34 -14.56
N ALA A 22 -54.50 -33.57 -15.59
CA ALA A 22 -53.70 -32.35 -15.45
C ALA A 22 -54.54 -31.14 -14.99
N LEU A 23 -55.87 -31.18 -15.11
CA LEU A 23 -56.80 -30.13 -14.66
C LEU A 23 -57.55 -30.47 -13.36
N ILE A 24 -57.47 -31.71 -12.84
CA ILE A 24 -58.05 -32.11 -11.55
C ILE A 24 -56.97 -32.22 -10.45
N GLY A 25 -55.73 -31.83 -10.76
CA GLY A 25 -54.69 -31.57 -9.74
C GLY A 25 -54.75 -30.16 -9.13
N CYS A 26 -55.75 -29.35 -9.46
CA CYS A 26 -55.89 -27.97 -8.97
C CYS A 26 -57.23 -27.76 -8.25
N THR A 27 -57.56 -28.62 -7.29
CA THR A 27 -58.48 -28.29 -6.18
C THR A 27 -58.17 -29.16 -4.98
N SER A 28 -56.91 -29.18 -4.53
CA SER A 28 -56.69 -29.02 -3.10
C SER A 28 -56.60 -27.50 -2.92
N ASN A 29 -57.55 -26.89 -2.22
CA ASN A 29 -57.18 -26.25 -0.94
C ASN A 29 -56.10 -27.06 -0.21
N THR A 30 -54.88 -27.07 -0.75
CA THR A 30 -53.75 -26.73 0.09
C THR A 30 -53.99 -25.26 0.30
N ASP A 31 -54.45 -24.90 1.49
CA ASP A 31 -54.08 -23.61 2.06
C ASP A 31 -52.63 -23.41 1.60
N ILE A 32 -52.39 -22.39 0.75
CA ILE A 32 -51.05 -21.87 0.63
C ILE A 32 -50.80 -21.45 2.07
N GLU A 33 -50.11 -22.27 2.86
CA GLU A 33 -49.53 -21.80 4.11
C GLU A 33 -48.87 -20.50 3.70
N GLU A 34 -49.39 -19.38 4.24
CA GLU A 34 -48.70 -18.11 4.12
C GLU A 34 -47.27 -18.42 4.55
N SER A 35 -46.37 -18.57 3.58
CA SER A 35 -44.99 -18.91 3.85
C SER A 35 -44.52 -17.79 4.75
N LEU A 36 -44.16 -18.10 6.00
CA LEU A 36 -43.72 -17.10 6.95
C LEU A 36 -42.66 -16.24 6.25
N ILE A 37 -42.94 -14.94 6.12
CA ILE A 37 -42.03 -13.99 5.50
C ILE A 37 -41.22 -13.39 6.64
N TYR A 38 -39.90 -13.52 6.53
CA TYR A 38 -38.96 -12.92 7.45
C TYR A 38 -38.26 -11.72 6.82
N THR A 39 -37.93 -10.76 7.66
CA THR A 39 -37.16 -9.58 7.32
C THR A 39 -35.68 -9.84 7.61
N VAL A 40 -34.86 -9.78 6.58
CA VAL A 40 -33.40 -9.82 6.66
C VAL A 40 -32.86 -8.42 6.46
N ILE A 41 -32.06 -7.96 7.40
CA ILE A 41 -31.44 -6.64 7.36
C ILE A 41 -29.95 -6.80 7.16
N TYR A 42 -29.42 -6.21 6.09
CA TYR A 42 -28.00 -6.05 5.90
C TYR A 42 -27.59 -4.72 6.52
N ASP A 43 -26.77 -4.77 7.56
CA ASP A 43 -26.14 -3.62 8.17
C ASP A 43 -24.70 -3.50 7.66
N GLY A 44 -24.44 -2.43 6.91
CA GLY A 44 -23.12 -2.13 6.36
C GLY A 44 -22.08 -1.80 7.43
N ASN A 45 -22.46 -1.58 8.69
CA ASN A 45 -21.56 -1.39 9.83
C ASN A 45 -20.43 -0.37 9.54
N GLY A 46 -20.81 0.83 9.13
CA GLY A 46 -19.89 1.91 8.73
C GLY A 46 -19.39 1.82 7.29
N GLY A 47 -19.76 0.77 6.56
CA GLY A 47 -19.64 0.66 5.12
C GLY A 47 -20.95 0.99 4.40
N TYR A 48 -20.85 1.27 3.11
CA TYR A 48 -21.99 1.50 2.24
C TYR A 48 -22.35 0.24 1.45
N LEU A 49 -23.64 0.07 1.20
CA LEU A 49 -24.25 -1.01 0.43
C LEU A 49 -24.65 -0.47 -0.96
N GLY A 50 -24.09 -1.06 -2.02
CA GLY A 50 -24.40 -0.64 -3.39
C GLY A 50 -23.66 0.62 -3.83
N ASN A 51 -24.36 1.54 -4.51
CA ASN A 51 -23.79 2.78 -5.08
C ASN A 51 -23.52 3.86 -4.01
N LYS A 52 -22.91 3.47 -2.89
CA LYS A 52 -22.55 4.37 -1.77
C LYS A 52 -23.70 5.12 -1.11
N THR A 53 -24.94 4.66 -1.27
CA THR A 53 -26.12 5.47 -0.90
C THR A 53 -26.83 4.98 0.36
N TYR A 54 -26.59 3.74 0.78
CA TYR A 54 -27.32 3.14 1.90
C TYR A 54 -26.35 2.44 2.83
N THR A 55 -26.45 2.68 4.13
CA THR A 55 -25.74 1.93 5.17
C THR A 55 -26.52 0.70 5.62
N VAL A 56 -27.83 0.65 5.35
CA VAL A 56 -28.73 -0.43 5.74
C VAL A 56 -29.64 -0.82 4.58
N ARG A 57 -29.90 -2.12 4.41
CA ARG A 57 -30.84 -2.65 3.40
C ARG A 57 -31.72 -3.75 3.97
N LYS A 58 -33.02 -3.67 3.72
CA LYS A 58 -34.02 -4.67 4.16
C LYS A 58 -34.46 -5.54 2.98
N LEU A 59 -34.62 -6.84 3.24
CA LEU A 59 -35.11 -7.83 2.29
C LEU A 59 -36.18 -8.68 2.97
N GLN A 60 -37.33 -8.86 2.32
CA GLN A 60 -38.36 -9.81 2.77
C GLN A 60 -38.19 -11.12 2.02
N VAL A 61 -38.06 -12.22 2.77
CA VAL A 61 -37.85 -13.55 2.19
C VAL A 61 -38.72 -14.59 2.86
N ALA A 62 -39.08 -15.63 2.12
CA ALA A 62 -39.78 -16.78 2.70
C ALA A 62 -38.87 -17.53 3.69
N GLN A 63 -39.49 -18.15 4.70
CA GLN A 63 -38.85 -19.09 5.60
C GLN A 63 -38.06 -20.16 4.84
N ASP A 64 -36.92 -20.55 5.39
CA ASP A 64 -36.00 -21.56 4.88
C ASP A 64 -35.43 -21.22 3.48
N SER A 65 -35.47 -19.95 3.08
CA SER A 65 -34.88 -19.48 1.83
C SER A 65 -33.38 -19.19 1.96
N LYS A 66 -32.68 -19.27 0.83
CA LYS A 66 -31.35 -18.69 0.66
C LYS A 66 -31.48 -17.19 0.47
N ILE A 67 -30.47 -16.46 0.94
CA ILE A 67 -30.31 -15.04 0.67
C ILE A 67 -29.09 -14.80 -0.21
N PRO A 68 -29.12 -13.77 -1.08
CA PRO A 68 -28.02 -13.50 -2.00
C PRO A 68 -26.81 -12.89 -1.28
N LYS A 69 -25.62 -13.46 -1.51
CA LYS A 69 -24.35 -12.85 -1.08
C LYS A 69 -24.11 -11.49 -1.72
N TYR A 70 -24.43 -11.39 -3.01
CA TYR A 70 -24.39 -10.18 -3.82
C TYR A 70 -25.62 -10.20 -4.73
N LEU A 71 -26.42 -9.13 -4.74
CA LEU A 71 -27.78 -9.14 -5.31
C LEU A 71 -27.77 -8.80 -6.82
N SER A 72 -26.75 -9.29 -7.55
CA SER A 72 -26.56 -9.06 -8.99
C SER A 72 -26.97 -10.23 -9.88
N TYR A 73 -27.38 -11.38 -9.33
CA TYR A 73 -27.66 -12.60 -10.12
C TYR A 73 -29.10 -13.13 -10.10
N TYR A 74 -30.01 -12.57 -9.30
CA TYR A 74 -31.42 -12.97 -9.32
C TYR A 74 -32.25 -11.98 -10.16
N SER A 75 -32.37 -12.25 -11.47
CA SER A 75 -33.20 -11.47 -12.40
C SER A 75 -34.55 -12.13 -12.74
N GLN A 76 -34.98 -13.15 -11.98
CA GLN A 76 -36.21 -13.89 -12.30
C GLN A 76 -37.24 -13.99 -11.18
N ASP A 77 -37.01 -13.37 -10.02
CA ASP A 77 -38.06 -13.26 -8.99
C ASP A 77 -38.63 -11.85 -8.97
N SER A 78 -39.93 -11.72 -9.20
CA SER A 78 -40.64 -10.44 -9.25
C SER A 78 -40.68 -9.70 -7.91
N TYR A 79 -40.20 -10.33 -6.83
CA TYR A 79 -40.15 -9.77 -5.48
C TYR A 79 -38.76 -9.27 -5.04
N VAL A 80 -37.70 -9.46 -5.84
CA VAL A 80 -36.33 -9.10 -5.45
C VAL A 80 -35.81 -7.94 -6.30
N VAL A 81 -35.91 -6.73 -5.75
CA VAL A 81 -35.41 -5.49 -6.37
C VAL A 81 -33.90 -5.59 -6.51
N SER A 82 -33.37 -5.42 -7.73
CA SER A 82 -31.93 -5.39 -8.02
C SER A 82 -31.20 -4.31 -7.21
N SER A 83 -29.99 -4.62 -6.74
CA SER A 83 -28.94 -3.73 -6.19
C SER A 83 -28.64 -3.75 -4.67
N LEU A 84 -28.12 -4.87 -4.18
CA LEU A 84 -26.95 -4.82 -3.31
C LEU A 84 -25.74 -4.91 -4.24
N GLY A 85 -25.11 -3.77 -4.54
CA GLY A 85 -23.75 -3.80 -5.08
C GLY A 85 -22.78 -4.31 -3.99
N LEU A 86 -21.50 -4.48 -4.35
CA LEU A 86 -20.47 -4.85 -3.37
C LEU A 86 -20.53 -3.85 -2.21
N ALA A 87 -20.63 -4.35 -0.97
CA ALA A 87 -20.47 -3.48 0.18
C ALA A 87 -19.04 -2.93 0.14
N ILE A 88 -18.88 -1.64 0.42
CA ILE A 88 -17.59 -0.96 0.37
C ILE A 88 -17.43 -0.03 1.55
N ARG A 89 -16.23 -0.03 2.12
CA ARG A 89 -15.78 0.92 3.13
C ARG A 89 -14.38 1.36 2.76
N SER A 90 -14.18 2.68 2.62
CA SER A 90 -12.90 3.23 2.16
C SER A 90 -11.80 2.88 3.16
N GLY A 91 -10.70 2.27 2.70
CA GLY A 91 -9.60 1.85 3.56
C GLY A 91 -9.80 0.51 4.29
N TYR A 92 -10.90 -0.21 4.03
CA TYR A 92 -11.19 -1.50 4.68
C TYR A 92 -11.49 -2.60 3.65
N SER A 93 -11.31 -3.86 4.06
CA SER A 93 -11.69 -5.07 3.34
C SER A 93 -12.86 -5.76 4.04
N LEU A 94 -13.88 -6.15 3.27
CA LEU A 94 -15.02 -6.89 3.79
C LEU A 94 -14.60 -8.35 3.98
N GLN A 95 -14.58 -8.83 5.23
CA GLN A 95 -14.27 -10.22 5.53
C GLN A 95 -15.50 -11.13 5.38
N GLY A 96 -16.67 -10.62 5.72
CA GLY A 96 -17.91 -11.37 5.62
C GLY A 96 -19.10 -10.68 6.27
N TRP A 97 -20.16 -11.46 6.43
CA TRP A 97 -21.39 -11.06 7.11
C TRP A 97 -21.61 -12.02 8.28
N TYR A 98 -22.00 -11.51 9.44
CA TYR A 98 -22.24 -12.35 10.62
C TYR A 98 -23.49 -11.90 11.37
N LEU A 99 -24.07 -12.81 12.14
CA LEU A 99 -25.08 -12.49 13.14
C LEU A 99 -24.36 -12.15 14.44
N GLU A 100 -24.85 -11.19 15.22
CA GLU A 100 -24.20 -10.81 16.49
C GLU A 100 -24.03 -12.00 17.45
N GLU A 101 -25.00 -12.94 17.45
CA GLU A 101 -24.92 -14.19 18.24
C GLU A 101 -23.82 -15.17 17.79
N ASN A 102 -23.23 -14.96 16.61
CA ASN A 102 -22.12 -15.75 16.06
C ASN A 102 -20.75 -15.14 16.36
N ALA A 103 -20.68 -14.04 17.11
CA ALA A 103 -19.44 -13.42 17.53
C ALA A 103 -19.15 -13.73 19.01
N GLU A 104 -17.96 -14.25 19.29
CA GLU A 104 -17.46 -14.45 20.65
C GLU A 104 -16.38 -13.42 20.98
N TYR A 105 -16.59 -12.62 22.04
CA TYR A 105 -15.69 -11.55 22.41
C TYR A 105 -14.81 -11.91 23.62
N ALA A 106 -13.50 -11.72 23.48
CA ALA A 106 -12.53 -11.96 24.54
C ALA A 106 -11.70 -10.70 24.81
N ALA A 107 -11.55 -10.34 26.09
CA ALA A 107 -10.79 -9.16 26.48
C ALA A 107 -9.33 -9.26 25.99
N ASN A 108 -8.88 -8.22 25.29
CA ASN A 108 -7.53 -8.09 24.78
C ASN A 108 -7.19 -6.60 24.70
N PRO A 109 -6.16 -6.09 25.39
CA PRO A 109 -5.76 -4.68 25.34
C PRO A 109 -5.50 -4.12 23.93
N LEU A 110 -5.18 -4.98 22.96
CA LEU A 110 -4.95 -4.62 21.55
C LEU A 110 -6.10 -5.05 20.64
N GLY A 111 -7.24 -5.44 21.21
CA GLY A 111 -8.36 -5.96 20.45
C GLY A 111 -9.08 -4.88 19.64
N ALA A 112 -9.69 -5.25 18.52
CA ALA A 112 -10.31 -4.28 17.60
C ALA A 112 -11.68 -3.77 18.05
N TYR A 113 -12.29 -4.39 19.07
CA TYR A 113 -13.65 -4.10 19.50
C TYR A 113 -13.69 -3.43 20.87
N VAL A 114 -14.73 -2.62 21.11
CA VAL A 114 -15.11 -2.07 22.42
C VAL A 114 -16.56 -2.42 22.72
N TYR A 115 -16.91 -2.49 24.01
CA TYR A 115 -18.29 -2.66 24.47
C TYR A 115 -18.85 -1.32 24.92
N LEU A 116 -19.98 -0.90 24.36
CA LEU A 116 -20.73 0.26 24.80
C LEU A 116 -21.86 -0.21 25.72
N ASP A 117 -21.83 0.20 26.99
CA ASP A 117 -22.86 -0.13 27.98
C ASP A 117 -23.77 1.06 28.27
N ILE A 118 -25.07 0.90 28.00
CA ILE A 118 -26.09 1.93 28.23
C ILE A 118 -26.21 2.34 29.69
N ASN A 119 -25.86 1.44 30.61
CA ASN A 119 -25.85 1.76 32.04
C ASN A 119 -24.73 2.74 32.41
N ASP A 120 -23.66 2.78 31.61
CA ASP A 120 -22.55 3.73 31.74
C ASP A 120 -22.77 5.01 30.92
N GLY A 121 -23.95 5.16 30.27
CA GLY A 121 -24.28 6.28 29.40
C GLY A 121 -23.65 6.18 28.00
N ASN A 122 -23.19 4.98 27.62
CA ASN A 122 -22.63 4.69 26.30
C ASN A 122 -23.60 3.77 25.54
N GLY A 123 -23.73 3.87 24.24
CA GLY A 123 -24.66 2.96 23.55
C GLY A 123 -24.48 2.96 22.05
N LEU A 124 -25.17 2.05 21.39
CA LEU A 124 -25.25 2.02 19.94
C LEU A 124 -26.70 1.95 19.49
N TYR A 125 -27.01 2.65 18.40
CA TYR A 125 -28.33 2.58 17.78
C TYR A 125 -28.44 1.30 16.95
N GLN A 126 -29.17 0.33 17.46
CA GLN A 126 -29.44 -0.94 16.79
C GLN A 126 -30.80 -0.92 16.12
N ILE A 127 -30.91 -1.57 14.96
CA ILE A 127 -32.17 -1.63 14.23
C ILE A 127 -33.17 -2.49 15.01
N ASN A 128 -34.34 -1.92 15.29
CA ASN A 128 -35.38 -2.55 16.08
C ASN A 128 -36.76 -2.17 15.52
N ALA A 129 -37.63 -3.16 15.28
CA ALA A 129 -38.96 -2.92 14.70
C ALA A 129 -39.84 -2.01 15.58
N GLU A 130 -39.65 -2.08 16.90
CA GLU A 130 -40.36 -1.27 17.87
C GLU A 130 -39.50 -0.13 18.45
N GLY A 131 -38.35 0.17 17.85
CA GLY A 131 -37.36 1.09 18.40
C GLY A 131 -37.84 2.53 18.58
N ASP A 132 -37.40 3.20 19.64
CA ASP A 132 -37.85 4.54 20.02
C ASP A 132 -37.24 5.67 19.19
N TYR A 133 -36.34 5.37 18.25
CA TYR A 133 -35.61 6.36 17.45
C TYR A 133 -35.72 6.09 15.95
N VAL A 134 -35.55 7.14 15.15
CA VAL A 134 -35.35 7.08 13.70
C VAL A 134 -34.12 7.91 13.33
N TYR A 135 -33.48 7.57 12.21
CA TYR A 135 -32.38 8.35 11.65
C TYR A 135 -32.90 9.22 10.51
N GLY A 136 -32.66 10.53 10.59
CA GLY A 136 -33.09 11.47 9.57
C GLY A 136 -32.51 12.86 9.79
N TYR A 137 -33.16 13.87 9.23
CA TYR A 137 -32.64 15.25 9.28
C TYR A 137 -33.28 16.00 10.44
N VAL A 138 -32.44 16.50 11.35
CA VAL A 138 -32.83 17.28 12.51
C VAL A 138 -32.35 18.70 12.32
N GLU A 139 -33.22 19.67 12.57
CA GLU A 139 -32.88 21.10 12.51
C GLU A 139 -31.78 21.41 13.54
N ASP A 140 -30.70 22.03 13.08
CA ASP A 140 -29.52 22.37 13.87
C ASP A 140 -28.91 23.67 13.32
N THR A 141 -28.78 24.69 14.17
CA THR A 141 -28.17 25.97 13.80
C THR A 141 -26.73 25.85 13.32
N GLU A 142 -26.02 24.82 13.76
CA GLU A 142 -24.65 24.48 13.35
C GLU A 142 -24.63 23.37 12.28
N GLY A 143 -25.80 22.89 11.86
CA GLY A 143 -25.93 21.87 10.83
C GLY A 143 -25.27 22.29 9.52
N THR A 144 -24.76 21.32 8.78
CA THR A 144 -24.07 21.56 7.51
C THR A 144 -24.99 21.41 6.30
N LEU A 145 -26.21 20.90 6.50
CA LEU A 145 -27.15 20.60 5.43
C LEU A 145 -28.25 21.65 5.36
N ILE A 146 -28.66 22.03 4.16
CA ILE A 146 -29.88 22.83 3.94
C ILE A 146 -30.84 22.05 3.06
N TYR A 147 -32.14 22.09 3.38
CA TYR A 147 -33.16 21.54 2.49
C TYR A 147 -33.72 22.65 1.62
N VAL A 148 -33.58 22.50 0.29
CA VAL A 148 -34.20 23.42 -0.66
C VAL A 148 -35.32 22.67 -1.35
N ASN A 149 -36.58 22.99 -1.04
CA ASN A 149 -37.68 22.45 -1.83
C ASN A 149 -37.75 23.22 -3.15
N VAL A 150 -37.75 22.53 -4.30
CA VAL A 150 -37.86 23.19 -5.61
C VAL A 150 -39.11 22.71 -6.31
N GLU A 151 -40.08 23.61 -6.47
CA GLU A 151 -41.35 23.33 -7.14
C GLU A 151 -41.47 24.07 -8.49
N GLU A 152 -42.05 23.40 -9.49
CA GLU A 152 -42.36 24.01 -10.79
C GLU A 152 -43.67 24.78 -10.69
N ILE A 153 -43.62 26.10 -10.92
CA ILE A 153 -44.84 26.91 -10.99
C ILE A 153 -45.50 26.76 -12.37
N GLY A 154 -46.69 26.18 -12.38
CA GLY A 154 -47.60 26.26 -13.53
C GLY A 154 -48.15 27.68 -13.71
N GLU A 155 -48.60 28.03 -14.92
CA GLU A 155 -49.07 29.40 -15.28
C GLU A 155 -50.20 29.95 -14.37
N ASP A 156 -50.86 29.09 -13.58
CA ASP A 156 -51.99 29.42 -12.71
C ASP A 156 -51.68 29.39 -11.20
N VAL A 157 -50.44 29.12 -10.78
CA VAL A 157 -50.05 29.08 -9.36
C VAL A 157 -49.62 30.48 -8.90
N ASP A 158 -50.18 30.93 -7.77
CA ASP A 158 -49.85 32.21 -7.15
C ASP A 158 -48.42 32.15 -6.56
N PRO A 159 -47.45 32.91 -7.10
CA PRO A 159 -46.07 32.90 -6.60
C PRO A 159 -45.95 33.38 -5.14
N GLU A 160 -46.98 34.02 -4.56
CA GLU A 160 -47.00 34.41 -3.15
C GLU A 160 -47.30 33.24 -2.18
N THR A 161 -47.50 32.02 -2.70
CA THR A 161 -47.88 30.84 -1.90
C THR A 161 -46.79 29.75 -1.80
N VAL A 162 -45.62 29.96 -2.41
CA VAL A 162 -44.54 28.98 -2.50
C VAL A 162 -43.24 29.60 -1.97
N GLU A 163 -42.55 28.93 -1.03
CA GLU A 163 -41.34 29.47 -0.37
C GLU A 163 -40.12 29.57 -1.30
N TYR A 164 -39.97 28.65 -2.26
CA TYR A 164 -38.86 28.64 -3.21
C TYR A 164 -39.35 28.23 -4.60
N ILE A 165 -39.13 29.09 -5.59
CA ILE A 165 -39.68 28.92 -6.94
C ILE A 165 -38.54 28.95 -7.93
N TYR A 166 -38.56 28.07 -8.93
CA TYR A 166 -37.80 28.29 -10.15
C TYR A 166 -38.71 28.65 -11.31
N PHE A 167 -38.26 29.53 -12.20
CA PHE A 167 -39.05 29.99 -13.35
C PHE A 167 -38.25 29.92 -14.65
N ASN A 168 -38.96 29.71 -15.77
CA ASN A 168 -38.38 29.75 -17.11
C ASN A 168 -38.66 31.12 -17.76
N GLY A 169 -37.68 32.02 -17.70
CA GLY A 169 -37.76 33.35 -18.32
C GLY A 169 -37.12 33.40 -19.71
N GLY A 170 -37.35 34.50 -20.44
CA GLY A 170 -36.77 34.73 -21.78
C GLY A 170 -35.23 34.75 -21.86
N ASN A 171 -34.54 34.67 -20.71
CA ASN A 171 -33.08 34.63 -20.58
C ASN A 171 -32.55 33.34 -19.91
N GLY A 172 -33.39 32.33 -19.64
CA GLY A 172 -33.01 31.08 -18.97
C GLY A 172 -33.82 30.80 -17.69
N TRP A 173 -33.38 29.81 -16.90
CA TRP A 173 -34.01 29.46 -15.62
C TRP A 173 -33.43 30.30 -14.47
N GLY A 174 -34.27 30.71 -13.51
CA GLY A 174 -33.87 31.46 -12.32
C GLY A 174 -34.62 31.03 -11.05
N PHE A 175 -34.16 31.49 -9.88
CA PHE A 175 -34.71 31.17 -8.54
C PHE A 175 -35.36 32.39 -7.88
N TYR A 176 -36.46 32.18 -7.15
CA TYR A 176 -37.04 33.13 -6.19
C TYR A 176 -37.00 32.51 -4.79
N ILE A 177 -36.69 33.35 -3.81
CA ILE A 177 -36.89 33.06 -2.39
C ILE A 177 -38.05 33.94 -1.94
N TYR A 178 -39.06 33.33 -1.34
CA TYR A 178 -40.19 34.02 -0.74
C TYR A 178 -40.27 33.65 0.75
N ASP A 179 -40.04 34.63 1.61
CA ASP A 179 -40.21 34.50 3.06
C ASP A 179 -41.63 34.92 3.46
N LEU A 180 -42.44 33.97 3.93
CA LEU A 180 -43.80 34.20 4.40
C LEU A 180 -43.87 35.19 5.59
N GLY A 181 -42.77 35.36 6.34
CA GLY A 181 -42.61 36.32 7.43
C GLY A 181 -42.22 37.73 6.98
N ASN A 182 -41.80 37.90 5.72
CA ASN A 182 -41.34 39.18 5.17
C ASN A 182 -41.73 39.34 3.70
N ALA A 183 -42.99 39.73 3.45
CA ALA A 183 -43.54 39.93 2.11
C ALA A 183 -42.80 40.98 1.23
N ASP A 184 -41.92 41.80 1.83
CA ASP A 184 -41.05 42.74 1.11
C ASP A 184 -39.70 42.10 0.68
N HIS A 185 -39.40 40.87 1.09
CA HIS A 185 -38.17 40.13 0.78
C HIS A 185 -38.34 39.27 -0.49
N VAL A 186 -38.65 39.92 -1.60
CA VAL A 186 -38.48 39.33 -2.95
C VAL A 186 -37.24 39.99 -3.56
N GLU A 187 -36.05 39.61 -3.10
CA GLU A 187 -34.83 40.01 -3.79
C GLU A 187 -34.65 39.13 -5.03
N ILE A 188 -34.80 39.75 -6.20
CA ILE A 188 -34.38 39.15 -7.46
C ILE A 188 -32.86 39.09 -7.43
N TYR A 189 -32.31 37.93 -7.09
CA TYR A 189 -30.92 37.63 -7.43
C TYR A 189 -30.84 37.51 -8.96
N ASN A 190 -30.67 38.65 -9.62
CA ASN A 190 -30.21 38.72 -11.01
C ASN A 190 -28.74 38.28 -11.04
N ALA A 191 -28.44 37.06 -10.60
CA ALA A 191 -27.26 36.39 -11.07
C ALA A 191 -27.50 36.20 -12.57
N SER A 192 -26.66 36.83 -13.39
CA SER A 192 -26.57 36.58 -14.82
C SER A 192 -26.02 35.17 -15.07
N GLY A 193 -26.72 34.16 -14.57
CA GLY A 193 -26.39 32.75 -14.62
C GLY A 193 -27.67 32.01 -14.96
N SER A 194 -27.78 31.59 -16.21
CA SER A 194 -28.83 30.68 -16.65
C SER A 194 -28.54 29.31 -16.04
N TYR A 195 -29.23 28.95 -14.96
CA TYR A 195 -29.19 27.58 -14.44
C TYR A 195 -29.79 26.64 -15.49
N THR A 196 -29.16 25.49 -15.68
CA THR A 196 -29.67 24.41 -16.51
C THR A 196 -30.70 23.60 -15.71
N PRO A 197 -31.65 22.90 -16.37
CA PRO A 197 -32.57 22.00 -15.68
C PRO A 197 -31.89 20.94 -14.79
N ALA A 198 -30.67 20.53 -15.14
CA ALA A 198 -29.88 19.60 -14.35
C ALA A 198 -29.35 20.22 -13.05
N GLU A 199 -28.92 21.50 -13.10
CA GLU A 199 -28.50 22.24 -11.91
C GLU A 199 -29.70 22.49 -11.00
N VAL A 200 -30.86 22.87 -11.54
CA VAL A 200 -32.08 23.09 -10.75
C VAL A 200 -32.57 21.80 -10.07
N ALA A 201 -32.50 20.65 -10.76
CA ALA A 201 -32.88 19.36 -10.19
C ALA A 201 -31.99 18.93 -9.01
N ALA A 202 -30.76 19.46 -8.91
CA ALA A 202 -29.85 19.16 -7.81
C ALA A 202 -30.29 19.79 -6.48
N TYR A 203 -31.10 20.85 -6.49
CA TYR A 203 -31.51 21.54 -5.27
C TYR A 203 -32.69 20.87 -4.56
N GLY A 204 -33.48 20.00 -5.20
CA GLY A 204 -34.64 19.30 -4.60
C GLY A 204 -34.30 18.21 -3.57
N THR A 205 -33.21 18.38 -2.83
CA THR A 205 -32.66 17.48 -1.83
C THR A 205 -31.91 18.30 -0.77
N TYR A 206 -31.34 17.64 0.23
CA TYR A 206 -30.40 18.27 1.14
C TYR A 206 -29.07 18.57 0.42
N LEU A 207 -28.55 19.78 0.63
CA LEU A 207 -27.28 20.26 0.09
C LEU A 207 -26.30 20.55 1.21
N VAL A 208 -25.00 20.30 0.98
CA VAL A 208 -23.94 20.67 1.92
C VAL A 208 -23.61 22.15 1.77
N PHE A 209 -23.96 22.96 2.78
CA PHE A 209 -23.85 24.42 2.72
C PHE A 209 -22.44 24.92 2.43
N SER A 210 -21.42 24.25 2.97
CA SER A 210 -20.01 24.62 2.75
C SER A 210 -19.51 24.31 1.33
N GLU A 211 -20.16 23.41 0.59
CA GLU A 211 -19.82 23.07 -0.80
C GLU A 211 -20.41 24.06 -1.81
N LEU A 212 -21.34 24.90 -1.38
CA LEU A 212 -21.97 25.93 -2.22
C LEU A 212 -20.99 27.06 -2.54
N THR A 213 -21.21 27.73 -3.68
CA THR A 213 -20.45 28.93 -4.02
C THR A 213 -20.74 30.07 -3.01
N THR A 214 -19.84 31.05 -2.93
CA THR A 214 -20.02 32.19 -2.00
C THR A 214 -21.33 32.96 -2.23
N ASP A 215 -21.76 33.08 -3.49
CA ASP A 215 -23.03 33.74 -3.84
C ASP A 215 -24.23 32.90 -3.37
N GLU A 216 -24.17 31.57 -3.51
CA GLU A 216 -25.20 30.64 -3.04
C GLU A 216 -25.25 30.54 -1.50
N GLN A 217 -24.11 30.56 -0.82
CA GLN A 217 -24.07 30.61 0.65
C GLN A 217 -24.72 31.88 1.18
N THR A 218 -24.53 33.01 0.48
CA THR A 218 -25.20 34.27 0.84
C THR A 218 -26.70 34.17 0.60
N LEU A 219 -27.10 33.60 -0.54
CA LEU A 219 -28.50 33.38 -0.92
C LEU A 219 -29.25 32.51 0.08
N PHE A 220 -28.62 31.45 0.58
CA PHE A 220 -29.24 30.47 1.48
C PHE A 220 -28.85 30.66 2.95
N ALA A 221 -28.30 31.82 3.32
CA ALA A 221 -27.79 32.08 4.67
C ALA A 221 -28.87 31.98 5.76
N ASP A 222 -30.10 32.34 5.41
CA ASP A 222 -31.25 32.39 6.33
C ASP A 222 -32.08 31.09 6.35
N ILE A 223 -31.71 30.08 5.54
CA ILE A 223 -32.39 28.78 5.54
C ILE A 223 -32.01 28.00 6.80
N SER A 224 -33.01 27.36 7.41
CA SER A 224 -32.80 26.39 8.49
C SER A 224 -31.78 25.35 8.08
N LYS A 225 -30.76 25.22 8.92
CA LYS A 225 -29.73 24.21 8.75
C LYS A 225 -30.16 22.93 9.45
N TYR A 226 -29.68 21.82 8.92
CA TYR A 226 -29.99 20.49 9.35
C TYR A 226 -28.69 19.70 9.51
N ARG A 227 -28.73 18.70 10.37
CA ARG A 227 -27.76 17.61 10.39
C ARG A 227 -28.50 16.28 10.29
N GLN A 228 -27.81 15.24 9.85
CA GLN A 228 -28.35 13.90 9.99
C GLN A 228 -28.06 13.38 11.39
N ASP A 229 -29.08 12.92 12.10
CA ASP A 229 -28.96 12.44 13.48
C ASP A 229 -30.08 11.46 13.84
N TYR A 230 -29.91 10.77 14.96
CA TYR A 230 -30.95 9.96 15.58
C TYR A 230 -31.86 10.84 16.44
N TYR A 231 -33.16 10.75 16.22
CA TYR A 231 -34.17 11.47 17.01
C TYR A 231 -35.34 10.57 17.42
N PRO A 232 -36.06 10.91 18.50
CA PRO A 232 -37.19 10.12 18.95
C PRO A 232 -38.27 9.98 17.88
N TYR A 233 -38.73 8.74 17.67
CA TYR A 233 -39.77 8.39 16.72
C TYR A 233 -41.11 9.07 17.06
N THR A 234 -41.80 9.56 16.04
CA THR A 234 -43.17 10.08 16.11
C THR A 234 -44.08 9.40 15.07
N GLU A 235 -45.41 9.58 15.19
CA GLU A 235 -46.35 9.05 14.19
C GLU A 235 -46.12 9.62 12.77
N ALA A 236 -45.47 10.77 12.64
CA ALA A 236 -45.12 11.35 11.34
C ALA A 236 -44.01 10.57 10.61
N ASP A 237 -43.26 9.73 11.34
CA ASP A 237 -42.12 8.95 10.84
C ASP A 237 -42.53 7.54 10.39
N GLU A 238 -43.84 7.28 10.25
CA GLU A 238 -44.37 5.98 9.86
C GLU A 238 -43.74 5.49 8.54
N GLY A 239 -43.16 4.29 8.57
CA GLY A 239 -42.48 3.67 7.43
C GLY A 239 -40.96 3.84 7.41
N LEU A 240 -40.39 4.70 8.26
CA LEU A 240 -38.93 4.80 8.44
C LEU A 240 -38.37 3.59 9.19
N VAL A 241 -37.05 3.39 9.06
CA VAL A 241 -36.34 2.36 9.85
C VAL A 241 -36.23 2.86 11.28
N ARG A 242 -36.73 2.05 12.22
CA ARG A 242 -36.69 2.33 13.65
C ARG A 242 -35.45 1.70 14.30
N TYR A 243 -34.99 2.34 15.37
CA TYR A 243 -33.78 2.00 16.10
C TYR A 243 -34.04 2.07 17.61
N SER A 244 -33.39 1.19 18.35
CA SER A 244 -33.28 1.25 19.80
C SER A 244 -31.86 1.63 20.17
N LEU A 245 -31.72 2.42 21.24
CA LEU A 245 -30.41 2.64 21.85
C LEU A 245 -30.16 1.49 22.82
N ASP A 246 -29.16 0.66 22.55
CA ASP A 246 -28.87 -0.55 23.30
C ASP A 246 -27.38 -0.63 23.70
N SER A 247 -27.02 -1.64 24.49
CA SER A 247 -25.61 -2.00 24.75
C SER A 247 -25.11 -3.00 23.69
N GLY A 248 -23.83 -2.95 23.34
CA GLY A 248 -23.28 -3.87 22.34
C GLY A 248 -21.81 -3.66 22.03
N TYR A 249 -21.24 -4.61 21.28
CA TYR A 249 -19.87 -4.53 20.79
C TYR A 249 -19.82 -3.80 19.46
N ILE A 250 -18.80 -2.95 19.30
CA ILE A 250 -18.54 -2.23 18.04
C ILE A 250 -17.06 -2.29 17.69
N TYR A 251 -16.76 -2.16 16.41
CA TYR A 251 -15.39 -1.98 15.95
C TYR A 251 -14.93 -0.58 16.39
N PHE A 252 -13.81 -0.47 17.08
CA PHE A 252 -13.41 0.82 17.64
C PHE A 252 -13.17 1.87 16.57
N ASP A 253 -12.50 1.53 15.46
CA ASP A 253 -12.23 2.50 14.41
C ASP A 253 -13.49 2.90 13.62
N THR A 254 -14.64 2.21 13.79
CA THR A 254 -15.90 2.73 13.22
C THR A 254 -16.51 3.80 14.10
N MET A 255 -16.10 3.88 15.36
CA MET A 255 -16.64 4.83 16.33
C MET A 255 -16.21 6.25 16.03
N MET A 256 -15.04 6.44 15.43
CA MET A 256 -14.45 7.75 15.18
C MET A 256 -14.53 8.12 13.70
N VAL A 257 -15.09 9.28 13.41
CA VAL A 257 -15.21 9.83 12.05
C VAL A 257 -14.48 11.17 11.98
N MET A 258 -13.76 11.41 10.88
CA MET A 258 -13.04 12.66 10.67
C MET A 258 -14.05 13.82 10.56
N ASP A 259 -13.78 14.90 11.28
CA ASP A 259 -14.64 16.06 11.42
C ASP A 259 -13.77 17.29 11.71
N GLU A 260 -13.82 18.33 10.88
CA GLU A 260 -13.04 19.55 11.04
C GLU A 260 -13.30 20.26 12.39
N LEU A 261 -14.49 20.05 12.98
CA LEU A 261 -14.88 20.59 14.27
C LEU A 261 -14.80 19.57 15.41
N GLY A 262 -14.26 18.37 15.13
CA GLY A 262 -14.33 17.23 16.03
C GLY A 262 -13.61 17.40 17.37
N HIS A 263 -14.18 16.81 18.42
CA HIS A 263 -13.68 16.97 19.79
C HIS A 263 -12.39 16.21 20.10
N TYR A 264 -11.95 15.32 19.20
CA TYR A 264 -10.81 14.44 19.41
C TYR A 264 -9.72 14.63 18.35
N VAL A 265 -8.48 14.32 18.71
CA VAL A 265 -7.35 14.14 17.78
C VAL A 265 -6.68 12.81 18.04
N LEU A 266 -6.03 12.25 17.01
CA LEU A 266 -5.27 11.01 17.13
C LEU A 266 -3.82 11.33 17.51
N ASP A 267 -3.44 11.06 18.77
CA ASP A 267 -2.06 11.17 19.26
C ASP A 267 -1.48 9.77 19.49
N GLY A 268 -0.56 9.37 18.59
CA GLY A 268 -0.12 7.99 18.50
C GLY A 268 -1.26 7.06 18.08
N ASP A 269 -1.59 6.09 18.93
CA ASP A 269 -2.68 5.12 18.71
C ASP A 269 -3.95 5.46 19.53
N ASN A 270 -3.99 6.62 20.20
CA ASN A 270 -5.09 6.98 21.11
C ASN A 270 -5.80 8.26 20.66
N TYR A 271 -7.12 8.24 20.76
CA TYR A 271 -7.94 9.44 20.61
C TYR A 271 -7.97 10.20 21.93
N VAL A 272 -7.46 11.42 21.90
CA VAL A 272 -7.42 12.34 23.05
C VAL A 272 -8.27 13.57 22.76
N ASP A 273 -8.72 14.26 23.80
CA ASP A 273 -9.45 15.50 23.65
C ASP A 273 -8.59 16.54 22.90
N TYR A 274 -9.20 17.19 21.91
CA TYR A 274 -8.56 18.28 21.19
C TYR A 274 -8.34 19.47 22.14
N ASP A 275 -7.15 20.06 22.05
CA ASP A 275 -6.73 21.19 22.86
C ASP A 275 -6.09 22.23 21.94
N SER A 276 -6.79 23.33 21.72
CA SER A 276 -6.31 24.43 20.88
C SER A 276 -5.07 25.13 21.42
N GLU A 277 -4.77 24.98 22.71
CA GLU A 277 -3.58 25.55 23.34
C GLU A 277 -2.36 24.63 23.21
N ASN A 278 -2.54 23.36 22.83
CA ASN A 278 -1.46 22.41 22.61
C ASN A 278 -0.94 22.50 21.16
N PRO A 279 0.30 22.97 20.92
CA PRO A 279 0.85 23.10 19.56
C PRO A 279 0.98 21.76 18.83
N ALA A 280 1.08 20.64 19.55
CA ALA A 280 1.14 19.31 18.95
C ALA A 280 -0.20 18.91 18.30
N HIS A 281 -1.32 19.50 18.73
CA HIS A 281 -2.65 19.21 18.19
C HIS A 281 -3.00 20.10 16.98
N ALA A 282 -2.22 21.17 16.72
CA ALA A 282 -2.58 22.19 15.74
C ALA A 282 -2.65 21.67 14.29
N ASP A 283 -1.81 20.67 13.96
CA ASP A 283 -1.69 20.10 12.62
C ASP A 283 -2.31 18.69 12.50
N LEU A 284 -2.98 18.20 13.56
CA LEU A 284 -3.61 16.88 13.56
C LEU A 284 -5.04 16.93 13.00
N ASP A 285 -5.43 15.85 12.32
CA ASP A 285 -6.81 15.65 11.89
C ASP A 285 -7.73 15.55 13.12
N ARG A 286 -8.89 16.20 13.03
CA ARG A 286 -9.90 16.21 14.08
C ARG A 286 -10.98 15.15 13.82
N TYR A 287 -11.53 14.60 14.90
CA TYR A 287 -12.46 13.49 14.87
C TYR A 287 -13.63 13.69 15.85
N SER A 288 -14.79 13.20 15.45
CA SER A 288 -16.02 13.11 16.25
C SER A 288 -16.46 11.66 16.40
N ILE A 289 -17.30 11.38 17.38
CA ILE A 289 -17.96 10.08 17.49
C ILE A 289 -19.03 10.00 16.41
N ASP A 290 -19.06 8.90 15.66
CA ASP A 290 -20.10 8.64 14.66
C ASP A 290 -21.48 8.63 15.35
N SER A 291 -22.45 9.36 14.78
CA SER A 291 -23.81 9.52 15.31
C SER A 291 -24.53 8.21 15.68
N ARG A 292 -24.10 7.07 15.12
CA ARG A 292 -24.60 5.73 15.45
C ARG A 292 -24.24 5.27 16.85
N TYR A 293 -23.30 5.94 17.50
CA TYR A 293 -22.81 5.60 18.83
C TYR A 293 -22.95 6.78 19.77
N VAL A 294 -23.19 6.45 21.04
CA VAL A 294 -23.22 7.39 22.14
C VAL A 294 -22.04 7.05 23.04
N PHE A 295 -21.24 8.06 23.35
CA PHE A 295 -20.22 7.95 24.40
C PHE A 295 -20.29 9.16 25.32
N THR A 296 -20.35 8.87 26.61
CA THR A 296 -20.40 9.88 27.66
C THR A 296 -19.14 9.76 28.51
N SER A 297 -18.32 10.81 28.50
CA SER A 297 -17.12 10.87 29.35
C SER A 297 -17.49 10.72 30.83
N SER A 298 -16.70 9.94 31.56
CA SER A 298 -16.90 9.61 32.97
C SER A 298 -15.58 9.57 33.74
N ALA A 299 -15.64 9.36 35.05
CA ALA A 299 -14.43 9.21 35.87
C ALA A 299 -13.62 7.94 35.53
N SER A 300 -14.27 6.92 34.93
CA SER A 300 -13.63 5.66 34.54
C SER A 300 -13.11 5.68 33.10
N TYR A 301 -13.82 6.40 32.22
CA TYR A 301 -13.53 6.49 30.79
C TYR A 301 -13.61 7.96 30.38
N THR A 302 -12.47 8.62 30.28
CA THR A 302 -12.41 10.03 29.91
C THR A 302 -12.56 10.22 28.41
N THR A 303 -11.97 9.32 27.64
CA THR A 303 -12.00 9.28 26.17
C THR A 303 -12.48 7.91 25.69
N PRO A 304 -12.92 7.78 24.42
CA PRO A 304 -13.24 6.47 23.84
C PRO A 304 -12.08 5.47 23.94
N SER A 305 -10.83 5.94 23.87
CA SER A 305 -9.63 5.09 23.99
C SER A 305 -9.46 4.43 25.36
N ASP A 306 -10.14 4.91 26.41
CA ASP A 306 -10.09 4.30 27.74
C ASP A 306 -10.97 3.04 27.86
N LEU A 307 -11.86 2.80 26.88
CA LEU A 307 -12.77 1.64 26.90
C LEU A 307 -12.00 0.32 26.79
N PRO A 308 -12.38 -0.72 27.55
CA PRO A 308 -11.75 -2.03 27.44
C PRO A 308 -11.84 -2.58 26.01
N ARG A 309 -10.73 -3.15 25.55
CA ARG A 309 -10.57 -3.69 24.20
C ARG A 309 -10.82 -5.20 24.16
N TYR A 310 -11.39 -5.67 23.05
CA TYR A 310 -11.78 -7.07 22.84
C TYR A 310 -11.38 -7.55 21.44
N ASN A 311 -11.00 -8.83 21.34
CA ASN A 311 -10.98 -9.56 20.08
C ASN A 311 -12.32 -10.23 19.86
N ALA A 312 -12.73 -10.36 18.61
CA ALA A 312 -13.88 -11.17 18.21
C ALA A 312 -13.40 -12.41 17.46
N ASP A 313 -13.92 -13.58 17.83
CA ASP A 313 -13.92 -14.77 16.97
C ASP A 313 -15.30 -14.85 16.30
N ILE A 314 -15.33 -14.80 14.97
CA ILE A 314 -16.57 -14.59 14.21
C ILE A 314 -16.81 -15.77 13.28
N THR A 315 -17.98 -16.40 13.43
CA THR A 315 -18.48 -17.35 12.43
C THR A 315 -19.34 -16.62 11.40
N TYR A 316 -18.85 -16.51 10.17
CA TYR A 316 -19.58 -15.85 9.08
C TYR A 316 -20.76 -16.67 8.57
N TRP A 317 -21.80 -15.96 8.14
CA TRP A 317 -22.94 -16.51 7.43
C TRP A 317 -22.52 -17.19 6.14
N ASP A 318 -22.86 -18.46 6.00
CA ASP A 318 -22.63 -19.25 4.81
C ASP A 318 -23.82 -19.10 3.85
N PHE A 319 -23.69 -18.18 2.90
CA PHE A 319 -24.73 -17.93 1.88
C PHE A 319 -25.12 -19.15 1.05
N GLU A 320 -24.29 -20.21 1.01
CA GLU A 320 -24.63 -21.44 0.30
C GLU A 320 -25.43 -22.43 1.16
N ASN A 321 -25.12 -22.51 2.45
CA ASN A 321 -25.64 -23.56 3.33
C ASN A 321 -26.68 -23.05 4.34
N ASP A 322 -26.55 -21.81 4.82
CA ASP A 322 -27.44 -21.23 5.80
C ASP A 322 -28.78 -20.80 5.20
N ARG A 323 -29.81 -20.74 6.05
CA ARG A 323 -31.21 -20.46 5.67
C ARG A 323 -31.86 -19.53 6.68
N VAL A 324 -32.76 -18.69 6.18
CA VAL A 324 -33.47 -17.71 7.01
C VAL A 324 -34.61 -18.39 7.77
N THR A 325 -34.51 -18.44 9.09
CA THR A 325 -35.49 -19.10 9.98
C THR A 325 -36.24 -18.14 10.89
N SER A 326 -35.82 -16.87 10.96
CA SER A 326 -36.44 -15.77 11.69
C SER A 326 -36.04 -14.42 11.06
N ASP A 327 -36.63 -13.33 11.55
CA ASP A 327 -36.08 -12.00 11.33
C ASP A 327 -34.64 -11.95 11.83
N MET A 328 -33.74 -11.30 11.09
CA MET A 328 -32.31 -11.29 11.39
C MET A 328 -31.60 -10.07 10.84
N VAL A 329 -30.47 -9.72 11.48
CA VAL A 329 -29.57 -8.64 11.05
C VAL A 329 -28.20 -9.24 10.75
N LEU A 330 -27.79 -9.20 9.48
CA LEU A 330 -26.45 -9.53 9.05
C LEU A 330 -25.56 -8.27 9.11
N ILE A 331 -24.52 -8.34 9.91
CA ILE A 331 -23.58 -7.25 10.16
C ILE A 331 -22.33 -7.47 9.30
N ALA A 332 -21.92 -6.44 8.57
CA ALA A 332 -20.68 -6.47 7.81
C ALA A 332 -19.46 -6.44 8.74
N HIS A 333 -18.52 -7.38 8.56
CA HIS A 333 -17.23 -7.36 9.25
C HIS A 333 -16.15 -6.74 8.35
N TRP A 334 -15.55 -5.65 8.83
CA TRP A 334 -14.51 -4.89 8.14
C TRP A 334 -13.17 -5.02 8.83
N GLU A 335 -12.12 -5.30 8.07
CA GLU A 335 -10.74 -5.18 8.54
C GLU A 335 -10.04 -4.05 7.81
N LYS A 336 -9.30 -3.22 8.56
CA LYS A 336 -8.56 -2.10 8.00
C LYS A 336 -7.45 -2.62 7.09
N LYS A 337 -7.29 -2.00 5.92
CA LYS A 337 -6.22 -2.35 5.00
C LYS A 337 -4.89 -1.82 5.53
N LEU A 338 -3.90 -2.70 5.62
CA LEU A 338 -2.54 -2.29 5.92
C LEU A 338 -2.00 -1.44 4.77
N THR A 339 -1.22 -0.41 5.12
CA THR A 339 -0.72 0.59 4.17
C THR A 339 0.79 0.74 4.30
N VAL A 340 1.50 0.78 3.18
CA VAL A 340 2.90 1.22 3.14
C VAL A 340 2.96 2.61 2.52
N GLN A 341 3.61 3.54 3.21
CA GLN A 341 3.88 4.89 2.75
C GLN A 341 5.33 4.97 2.25
N TYR A 342 5.49 5.19 0.95
CA TYR A 342 6.78 5.46 0.34
C TYR A 342 6.98 6.96 0.22
N ILE A 343 7.80 7.53 1.09
CA ILE A 343 8.08 8.96 1.15
C ILE A 343 9.34 9.26 0.34
N GLN A 344 9.19 10.03 -0.74
CA GLN A 344 10.30 10.48 -1.57
C GLN A 344 10.97 11.72 -0.97
N MET A 345 12.23 11.96 -1.34
CA MET A 345 12.97 13.14 -0.88
C MET A 345 12.34 14.47 -1.34
N SER A 346 11.52 14.46 -2.39
CA SER A 346 10.71 15.61 -2.82
C SER A 346 9.52 15.93 -1.89
N GLY A 347 9.23 15.07 -0.91
CA GLY A 347 8.03 15.12 -0.08
C GLY A 347 6.82 14.38 -0.68
N GLN A 348 6.93 13.86 -1.90
CA GLN A 348 5.86 13.07 -2.51
C GLN A 348 5.69 11.73 -1.77
N ILE A 349 4.45 11.40 -1.42
CA ILE A 349 4.09 10.15 -0.75
C ILE A 349 3.32 9.25 -1.73
N THR A 350 3.74 7.99 -1.84
CA THR A 350 3.01 6.95 -2.57
C THR A 350 2.49 5.92 -1.57
N TYR A 351 1.18 5.65 -1.62
CA TYR A 351 0.52 4.67 -0.76
C TYR A 351 0.30 3.36 -1.52
N ILE A 352 0.62 2.23 -0.89
CA ILE A 352 0.22 0.91 -1.37
C ILE A 352 -0.52 0.15 -0.27
N THR A 353 -1.56 -0.59 -0.64
CA THR A 353 -2.30 -1.47 0.29
C THR A 353 -2.28 -2.93 -0.17
N GLN A 354 -1.57 -3.21 -1.27
CA GLN A 354 -1.51 -4.52 -1.89
C GLN A 354 -0.11 -4.84 -2.38
N LYS A 355 0.22 -6.12 -2.41
CA LYS A 355 1.42 -6.67 -3.08
C LYS A 355 1.01 -7.56 -4.24
N LEU A 356 1.88 -7.67 -5.25
CA LEU A 356 1.69 -8.64 -6.33
C LEU A 356 1.85 -10.06 -5.79
N THR A 357 1.09 -10.99 -6.35
CA THR A 357 1.28 -12.43 -6.10
C THR A 357 2.64 -12.89 -6.66
N PRO A 358 3.24 -13.98 -6.15
CA PRO A 358 4.56 -14.44 -6.60
C PRO A 358 4.67 -14.73 -8.11
N ASP A 359 3.55 -14.98 -8.79
CA ASP A 359 3.47 -15.18 -10.24
C ASP A 359 3.26 -13.89 -11.04
N ASN A 360 3.17 -12.73 -10.36
CA ASN A 360 2.92 -11.40 -10.92
C ASN A 360 1.64 -11.30 -11.79
N THR A 361 0.64 -12.14 -11.56
CA THR A 361 -0.61 -12.13 -12.34
C THR A 361 -1.75 -11.38 -11.64
N SER A 362 -1.66 -11.18 -10.33
CA SER A 362 -2.69 -10.53 -9.53
C SER A 362 -2.09 -9.80 -8.32
N SER A 363 -2.93 -9.10 -7.55
CA SER A 363 -2.55 -8.46 -6.30
C SER A 363 -3.38 -9.00 -5.14
N VAL A 364 -2.77 -9.03 -3.96
CA VAL A 364 -3.41 -9.39 -2.68
C VAL A 364 -3.19 -8.27 -1.68
N ASP A 365 -4.11 -8.09 -0.74
CA ASP A 365 -3.97 -7.13 0.35
C ASP A 365 -2.73 -7.46 1.19
N LEU A 366 -2.13 -6.42 1.78
CA LEU A 366 -1.01 -6.58 2.70
C LEU A 366 -1.47 -7.27 4.00
N ILE A 367 -0.62 -8.14 4.53
CA ILE A 367 -0.88 -8.92 5.74
C ILE A 367 0.27 -8.69 6.73
N ALA A 368 -0.07 -8.44 8.00
CA ALA A 368 0.91 -8.23 9.05
C ALA A 368 1.69 -9.53 9.30
N GLY A 369 3.00 -9.41 9.50
CA GLY A 369 3.91 -10.56 9.62
C GLY A 369 4.31 -11.19 8.30
N GLU A 370 3.87 -10.67 7.15
CA GLU A 370 4.35 -11.09 5.83
C GLU A 370 5.27 -10.05 5.17
N THR A 371 6.09 -10.49 4.22
CA THR A 371 6.88 -9.58 3.39
C THR A 371 5.99 -8.74 2.48
N ILE A 372 6.49 -7.55 2.13
CA ILE A 372 5.82 -6.62 1.22
C ILE A 372 6.47 -6.62 -0.17
N GLY A 373 5.70 -6.22 -1.18
CA GLY A 373 6.23 -6.00 -2.52
C GLY A 373 7.08 -4.73 -2.60
N LYS A 374 8.10 -4.74 -3.47
CA LYS A 374 8.92 -3.56 -3.76
C LYS A 374 8.15 -2.59 -4.66
N LEU A 375 8.30 -1.29 -4.39
CA LEU A 375 7.88 -0.28 -5.36
C LEU A 375 8.84 -0.28 -6.56
N GLU A 376 8.33 -0.68 -7.73
CA GLU A 376 9.13 -0.84 -8.95
C GLU A 376 9.68 0.49 -9.50
N THR A 377 8.99 1.59 -9.26
CA THR A 377 9.43 2.91 -9.72
C THR A 377 10.54 3.44 -8.83
N ILE A 378 11.73 3.63 -9.41
CA ILE A 378 12.86 4.27 -8.75
C ILE A 378 12.57 5.77 -8.61
N PRO A 379 12.58 6.34 -7.39
CA PRO A 379 12.43 7.77 -7.20
C PRO A 379 13.54 8.57 -7.91
N LEU A 380 13.17 9.71 -8.49
CA LEU A 380 14.10 10.60 -9.17
C LEU A 380 14.14 11.95 -8.47
N TYR A 381 15.33 12.44 -8.16
CA TYR A 381 15.54 13.77 -7.60
C TYR A 381 16.82 14.38 -8.17
N ALA A 382 16.72 15.60 -8.70
CA ALA A 382 17.80 16.22 -9.46
C ALA A 382 19.06 16.41 -8.59
N GLY A 383 20.21 15.93 -9.10
CA GLY A 383 21.48 16.02 -8.39
C GLY A 383 21.71 14.92 -7.35
N TYR A 384 20.80 13.94 -7.22
CA TYR A 384 20.91 12.85 -6.26
C TYR A 384 20.68 11.50 -6.93
N THR A 385 21.23 10.44 -6.33
CA THR A 385 21.05 9.05 -6.77
C THR A 385 20.37 8.24 -5.68
N PHE A 386 19.28 7.56 -6.04
CA PHE A 386 18.54 6.67 -5.15
C PHE A 386 19.37 5.44 -4.76
N VAL A 387 19.54 5.22 -3.46
CA VAL A 387 20.21 4.02 -2.91
C VAL A 387 19.17 2.90 -2.78
N GLY A 388 18.17 3.13 -1.92
CA GLY A 388 17.17 2.15 -1.52
C GLY A 388 16.09 2.77 -0.63
N TRP A 389 15.15 1.96 -0.18
CA TRP A 389 14.12 2.34 0.79
C TRP A 389 14.64 2.10 2.21
N SER A 390 14.43 3.06 3.11
CA SER A 390 14.89 3.01 4.49
C SER A 390 13.76 3.20 5.50
N THR A 391 13.87 2.58 6.66
CA THR A 391 12.96 2.81 7.80
C THR A 391 13.28 4.11 8.55
N SER A 392 14.39 4.77 8.23
CA SER A 392 14.81 6.04 8.83
C SER A 392 14.83 7.16 7.80
N LEU A 393 14.43 8.36 8.24
CA LEU A 393 14.47 9.57 7.41
C LEU A 393 15.91 10.10 7.27
N THR A 394 16.76 9.92 8.28
CA THR A 394 18.07 10.59 8.37
C THR A 394 19.25 9.66 8.20
N GLU A 395 19.06 8.36 8.42
CA GLU A 395 20.11 7.35 8.36
C GLU A 395 19.74 6.28 7.34
N TYR A 396 20.75 5.65 6.72
CA TYR A 396 20.47 4.54 5.82
C TYR A 396 20.31 3.24 6.62
N VAL A 397 19.07 2.97 7.02
CA VAL A 397 18.64 1.68 7.59
C VAL A 397 17.81 0.96 6.52
N PRO A 398 18.43 0.11 5.67
CA PRO A 398 17.77 -0.45 4.50
C PRO A 398 16.61 -1.37 4.90
N TRP A 399 15.49 -1.27 4.19
CA TRP A 399 14.43 -2.27 4.23
C TRP A 399 14.76 -3.44 3.30
N ASP A 400 14.89 -4.63 3.87
CA ASP A 400 15.13 -5.86 3.13
C ASP A 400 13.80 -6.48 2.67
N PHE A 401 13.40 -6.21 1.44
CA PHE A 401 12.16 -6.76 0.86
C PHE A 401 12.11 -8.30 0.82
N ALA A 402 13.23 -9.00 0.96
CA ALA A 402 13.24 -10.46 0.99
C ALA A 402 12.95 -11.03 2.38
N ASN A 403 13.33 -10.32 3.45
CA ASN A 403 13.33 -10.85 4.82
C ASN A 403 12.50 -10.02 5.81
N ASP A 404 12.39 -8.71 5.61
CA ASP A 404 11.60 -7.83 6.46
C ASP A 404 10.11 -7.99 6.20
N VAL A 405 9.35 -8.02 7.30
CA VAL A 405 7.91 -8.25 7.30
C VAL A 405 7.16 -7.03 7.83
N PHE A 406 5.94 -6.82 7.34
CA PHE A 406 5.08 -5.77 7.85
C PHE A 406 4.85 -5.96 9.36
N PRO A 407 5.06 -4.93 10.22
CA PRO A 407 4.96 -5.07 11.66
C PRO A 407 3.58 -5.55 12.15
N ILE A 408 3.56 -6.44 13.15
CA ILE A 408 2.31 -6.88 13.80
C ILE A 408 1.79 -5.76 14.71
N GLY A 409 0.50 -5.49 14.64
CA GLY A 409 -0.16 -4.47 15.47
C GLY A 409 0.01 -3.04 14.97
N GLN A 410 0.49 -2.86 13.74
CA GLN A 410 0.46 -1.57 13.05
C GLN A 410 -0.40 -1.68 11.80
N ASP A 411 -1.00 -0.55 11.41
CA ASP A 411 -1.76 -0.44 10.16
C ASP A 411 -0.95 0.27 9.06
N THR A 412 0.14 0.93 9.43
CA THR A 412 0.96 1.74 8.53
C THR A 412 2.45 1.46 8.72
N LEU A 413 3.14 1.17 7.63
CA LEU A 413 4.60 1.11 7.55
C LEU A 413 5.12 2.29 6.72
N VAL A 414 6.08 3.05 7.24
CA VAL A 414 6.68 4.19 6.54
C VAL A 414 8.09 3.85 6.05
N LEU A 415 8.34 4.05 4.76
CA LEU A 415 9.63 3.86 4.11
C LEU A 415 10.06 5.13 3.39
N TYR A 416 11.27 5.59 3.69
CA TYR A 416 11.88 6.81 3.13
C TYR A 416 12.84 6.48 2.00
N ALA A 417 12.80 7.25 0.91
CA ALA A 417 13.74 7.11 -0.18
C ALA A 417 15.11 7.67 0.26
N PHE A 418 16.05 6.78 0.55
CA PHE A 418 17.40 7.20 0.87
C PHE A 418 18.19 7.50 -0.41
N MET A 419 18.81 8.67 -0.46
CA MET A 419 19.54 9.16 -1.63
C MET A 419 20.90 9.71 -1.23
N VAL A 420 21.88 9.57 -2.12
CA VAL A 420 23.18 10.21 -2.00
C VAL A 420 23.28 11.37 -2.98
N GLU A 421 23.92 12.47 -2.56
CA GLU A 421 24.21 13.59 -3.44
C GLU A 421 25.20 13.17 -4.53
N GLY A 422 24.93 13.55 -5.77
CA GLY A 422 25.71 13.17 -6.95
C GLY A 422 24.93 12.29 -7.93
N THR A 423 25.45 12.22 -9.16
CA THR A 423 24.90 11.38 -10.23
C THR A 423 25.76 10.14 -10.40
N TYR A 424 25.25 9.00 -9.95
CA TYR A 424 25.95 7.71 -9.99
C TYR A 424 25.20 6.70 -10.87
N THR A 425 25.96 5.84 -11.53
CA THR A 425 25.43 4.64 -12.16
C THR A 425 25.23 3.57 -11.09
N ARG A 426 23.97 3.18 -10.85
CA ARG A 426 23.62 2.16 -9.84
C ARG A 426 24.02 0.75 -10.28
N VAL A 427 24.83 0.10 -9.45
CA VAL A 427 25.28 -1.29 -9.60
C VAL A 427 24.51 -2.16 -8.61
N ASN A 428 23.69 -3.07 -9.13
CA ASN A 428 22.83 -3.95 -8.32
C ASN A 428 22.83 -5.40 -8.82
N THR A 429 23.68 -5.72 -9.77
CA THR A 429 23.85 -7.07 -10.33
C THR A 429 25.29 -7.28 -10.78
N ALA A 430 25.75 -8.52 -10.80
CA ALA A 430 27.08 -8.89 -11.32
C ALA A 430 27.29 -8.40 -12.77
N ALA A 431 26.25 -8.47 -13.61
CA ALA A 431 26.32 -8.00 -14.99
C ALA A 431 26.64 -6.50 -15.10
N LYS A 432 26.08 -5.66 -14.21
CA LYS A 432 26.41 -4.23 -14.17
C LYS A 432 27.80 -3.98 -13.59
N LEU A 433 28.22 -4.80 -12.62
CA LEU A 433 29.58 -4.74 -12.08
C LEU A 433 30.61 -5.01 -13.20
N PHE A 434 30.42 -6.06 -13.99
CA PHE A 434 31.28 -6.40 -15.14
C PHE A 434 31.34 -5.33 -16.23
N ALA A 435 30.36 -4.41 -16.27
CA ALA A 435 30.28 -3.38 -17.29
C ALA A 435 31.05 -2.10 -16.92
N ILE A 436 31.57 -1.97 -15.70
CA ILE A 436 32.24 -0.75 -15.23
C ILE A 436 33.42 -0.36 -16.12
N ALA A 437 34.23 -1.34 -16.54
CA ALA A 437 35.37 -1.10 -17.41
C ALA A 437 35.02 -0.51 -18.79
N GLN A 438 33.75 -0.52 -19.19
CA GLN A 438 33.31 0.10 -20.45
C GLN A 438 33.27 1.64 -20.35
N ASN A 439 33.05 2.19 -19.16
CA ASN A 439 33.01 3.64 -18.90
C ASN A 439 33.72 3.94 -17.56
N PRO A 440 35.06 3.80 -17.53
CA PRO A 440 35.86 3.83 -16.29
C PRO A 440 36.01 5.23 -15.65
N ASP A 441 35.49 6.25 -16.32
CA ASP A 441 35.47 7.67 -15.90
C ASP A 441 34.14 8.10 -15.26
N LEU A 442 33.14 7.22 -15.22
CA LEU A 442 31.88 7.48 -14.52
C LEU A 442 31.95 7.18 -13.04
N ASN A 443 31.01 7.76 -12.30
CA ASN A 443 30.79 7.46 -10.89
C ASN A 443 29.79 6.31 -10.73
N TYR A 444 30.10 5.39 -9.82
CA TYR A 444 29.33 4.18 -9.57
C TYR A 444 28.91 4.08 -8.10
N LEU A 445 27.69 3.60 -7.90
CA LEU A 445 27.11 3.37 -6.57
C LEU A 445 26.67 1.91 -6.47
N LEU A 446 27.27 1.14 -5.57
CA LEU A 446 26.78 -0.18 -5.21
C LEU A 446 25.53 -0.02 -4.34
N VAL A 447 24.44 -0.68 -4.73
CA VAL A 447 23.14 -0.60 -4.04
C VAL A 447 22.56 -1.97 -3.65
N ALA A 448 23.38 -3.01 -3.75
CA ALA A 448 23.07 -4.37 -3.34
C ALA A 448 24.38 -5.15 -3.17
N ASP A 449 24.38 -6.15 -2.29
CA ASP A 449 25.47 -7.12 -2.22
C ASP A 449 25.55 -7.91 -3.53
N ILE A 450 26.77 -8.14 -4.01
CA ILE A 450 27.07 -8.87 -5.23
C ILE A 450 27.90 -10.10 -4.88
N ASP A 451 27.23 -11.25 -4.81
CA ASP A 451 27.87 -12.56 -4.78
C ASP A 451 28.25 -12.97 -6.21
N LEU A 452 29.52 -13.29 -6.44
CA LEU A 452 30.05 -13.73 -7.72
C LEU A 452 30.13 -15.26 -7.84
N GLU A 453 29.52 -15.99 -6.91
CA GLU A 453 29.29 -17.44 -6.95
C GLU A 453 30.57 -18.29 -7.10
N GLY A 454 31.71 -17.78 -6.63
CA GLY A 454 33.02 -18.42 -6.77
C GLY A 454 33.60 -18.33 -8.18
N GLN A 455 33.10 -17.43 -9.02
CA GLN A 455 33.55 -17.27 -10.40
C GLN A 455 35.04 -16.93 -10.47
N GLU A 456 35.72 -17.54 -11.44
CA GLU A 456 37.13 -17.28 -11.73
C GLU A 456 37.31 -16.32 -12.90
N PHE A 457 38.16 -15.31 -12.70
CA PHE A 457 38.48 -14.26 -13.65
C PHE A 457 39.96 -14.32 -14.04
N ILE A 458 40.26 -14.66 -15.29
CA ILE A 458 41.63 -14.86 -15.77
C ILE A 458 42.14 -13.56 -16.41
N ASN A 459 43.10 -12.89 -15.76
CA ASN A 459 43.65 -11.59 -16.18
C ASN A 459 42.59 -10.52 -16.48
N ILE A 460 41.44 -10.65 -15.86
CA ILE A 460 40.35 -9.70 -15.92
C ILE A 460 39.85 -9.51 -14.48
N SER A 461 39.49 -8.28 -14.12
CA SER A 461 38.86 -8.02 -12.83
C SER A 461 37.37 -8.36 -12.87
N PRO A 462 36.73 -8.59 -11.72
CA PRO A 462 35.27 -8.59 -11.61
C PRO A 462 34.57 -7.29 -12.05
N LEU A 463 35.31 -6.23 -12.39
CA LEU A 463 34.75 -4.99 -12.94
C LEU A 463 34.85 -4.93 -14.48
N GLY A 464 35.37 -5.99 -15.10
CA GLY A 464 35.55 -6.11 -16.55
C GLY A 464 36.88 -5.56 -17.08
N PHE A 465 37.75 -5.00 -16.23
CA PHE A 465 39.06 -4.50 -16.66
C PHE A 465 39.98 -5.66 -17.02
N GLU A 466 40.39 -5.74 -18.28
CA GLU A 466 41.36 -6.72 -18.78
C GLU A 466 42.79 -6.21 -18.67
N VAL A 467 43.71 -7.07 -18.23
CA VAL A 467 45.15 -6.82 -18.30
C VAL A 467 45.76 -7.74 -19.33
N LYS A 468 46.28 -7.17 -20.42
CA LYS A 468 46.87 -7.93 -21.52
C LYS A 468 48.37 -8.10 -21.29
N ALA A 469 48.84 -9.34 -21.37
CA ALA A 469 50.26 -9.67 -21.35
C ALA A 469 50.93 -9.35 -22.71
N SER A 470 50.80 -8.12 -23.22
CA SER A 470 51.40 -7.68 -24.49
C SER A 470 52.17 -6.36 -24.31
N VAL A 471 53.29 -6.24 -25.02
CA VAL A 471 54.31 -5.17 -24.88
C VAL A 471 53.80 -3.78 -25.29
N VAL A 472 52.62 -3.69 -25.93
CA VAL A 472 52.07 -2.45 -26.50
C VAL A 472 50.58 -2.33 -26.22
N THR A 473 50.18 -2.29 -24.95
CA THR A 473 48.79 -2.02 -24.59
C THR A 473 48.66 -0.71 -23.84
N THR A 474 47.78 0.16 -24.34
CA THR A 474 47.32 1.34 -23.61
C THR A 474 46.56 0.87 -22.36
N VAL A 475 47.06 1.27 -21.19
CA VAL A 475 46.40 1.06 -19.92
C VAL A 475 45.15 1.94 -19.85
N VAL A 476 44.04 1.39 -19.36
CA VAL A 476 42.80 2.11 -19.12
C VAL A 476 42.54 2.10 -17.61
N PRO A 477 42.90 3.17 -16.88
CA PRO A 477 42.66 3.25 -15.44
C PRO A 477 41.20 3.58 -15.14
N PHE A 478 40.73 3.13 -13.98
CA PHE A 478 39.54 3.70 -13.34
C PHE A 478 39.89 5.10 -12.83
N THR A 479 39.03 6.08 -13.13
CA THR A 479 39.24 7.50 -12.83
C THR A 479 38.03 8.17 -12.16
N GLY A 480 36.93 7.42 -11.98
CA GLY A 480 35.71 7.91 -11.34
C GLY A 480 35.69 7.68 -9.82
N GLU A 481 34.50 7.84 -9.26
CA GLU A 481 34.18 7.49 -7.88
C GLU A 481 33.45 6.15 -7.79
N PHE A 482 33.83 5.30 -6.85
CA PHE A 482 33.13 4.06 -6.52
C PHE A 482 32.67 4.11 -5.06
N LEU A 483 31.37 4.29 -4.85
CA LEU A 483 30.75 4.36 -3.53
C LEU A 483 29.97 3.06 -3.27
N SER A 484 30.21 2.42 -2.12
CA SER A 484 29.58 1.11 -1.82
C SER A 484 28.58 1.14 -0.66
N MET A 485 28.49 2.21 0.13
CA MET A 485 27.58 2.32 1.29
C MET A 485 27.60 1.09 2.24
N GLY A 486 28.72 0.36 2.31
CA GLY A 486 28.87 -0.88 3.08
C GLY A 486 28.44 -2.17 2.37
N TYR A 487 27.83 -2.09 1.18
CA TYR A 487 27.52 -3.26 0.35
C TYR A 487 28.78 -3.99 -0.07
N LYS A 488 28.64 -5.31 -0.30
CA LYS A 488 29.73 -6.25 -0.46
C LYS A 488 29.89 -6.73 -1.88
N ILE A 489 31.13 -6.99 -2.29
CA ILE A 489 31.45 -7.81 -3.46
C ILE A 489 32.16 -9.05 -2.94
N SER A 490 31.61 -10.24 -3.19
CA SER A 490 32.09 -11.46 -2.55
C SER A 490 32.26 -12.65 -3.49
N ASN A 491 32.99 -13.66 -2.99
CA ASN A 491 33.10 -15.00 -3.58
C ASN A 491 33.64 -14.99 -5.02
N TYR A 492 34.88 -14.57 -5.22
CA TYR A 492 35.52 -14.62 -6.54
C TYR A 492 36.99 -14.97 -6.48
N THR A 493 37.51 -15.49 -7.59
CA THR A 493 38.95 -15.73 -7.77
C THR A 493 39.49 -14.91 -8.93
N ILE A 494 40.51 -14.09 -8.70
CA ILE A 494 41.29 -13.48 -9.78
C ILE A 494 42.51 -14.37 -10.05
N ARG A 495 42.53 -15.01 -11.21
CA ARG A 495 43.69 -15.76 -11.70
C ARG A 495 44.61 -14.82 -12.45
N VAL A 496 45.75 -14.51 -11.83
CA VAL A 496 46.82 -13.70 -12.42
C VAL A 496 47.78 -14.63 -13.14
N GLN A 497 47.72 -14.64 -14.47
CA GLN A 497 48.50 -15.53 -15.32
C GLN A 497 49.43 -14.74 -16.24
N ASN A 498 50.70 -15.11 -16.26
CA ASN A 498 51.59 -14.73 -17.34
C ASN A 498 51.84 -15.90 -18.30
N SER A 499 51.41 -15.75 -19.56
CA SER A 499 51.49 -16.79 -20.60
C SER A 499 52.56 -16.52 -21.66
N GLN A 500 53.39 -15.46 -21.54
CA GLN A 500 54.39 -15.14 -22.55
C GLN A 500 55.62 -16.04 -22.43
N LYS A 501 55.99 -16.67 -23.55
CA LYS A 501 57.04 -17.71 -23.62
C LYS A 501 58.46 -17.14 -23.80
N ASP A 502 58.57 -16.00 -24.49
CA ASP A 502 59.83 -15.32 -24.78
C ASP A 502 59.67 -13.84 -24.38
N ILE A 503 60.31 -13.43 -23.30
CA ILE A 503 60.32 -12.02 -22.87
C ILE A 503 61.66 -11.44 -23.28
N ASN A 504 61.63 -10.49 -24.21
CA ASN A 504 62.78 -9.63 -24.44
C ASN A 504 63.02 -8.84 -23.14
N VAL A 505 64.26 -8.71 -22.68
CA VAL A 505 64.60 -8.01 -21.42
C VAL A 505 64.07 -6.57 -21.37
N ASP A 506 63.70 -6.01 -22.52
CA ASP A 506 63.12 -4.68 -22.70
C ASP A 506 61.58 -4.67 -22.83
N ALA A 507 60.89 -5.81 -22.68
CA ALA A 507 59.46 -5.94 -22.96
C ALA A 507 58.53 -5.51 -21.82
N GLY A 508 59.04 -5.29 -20.59
CA GLY A 508 58.31 -4.61 -19.51
C GLY A 508 56.90 -5.13 -19.21
N VAL A 509 56.64 -6.44 -19.36
CA VAL A 509 55.30 -7.00 -19.14
C VAL A 509 55.05 -7.14 -17.65
N ILE A 510 54.23 -6.23 -17.11
CA ILE A 510 53.78 -6.17 -15.72
C ILE A 510 52.30 -6.55 -15.69
N VAL A 511 51.95 -7.68 -15.05
CA VAL A 511 50.56 -8.12 -14.88
C VAL A 511 50.22 -8.06 -13.39
N VAL A 512 49.73 -6.90 -12.96
CA VAL A 512 49.33 -6.67 -11.58
C VAL A 512 47.82 -6.46 -11.53
N MET A 513 47.14 -7.30 -10.78
CA MET A 513 45.68 -7.31 -10.70
C MET A 513 45.20 -6.83 -9.33
N GLY A 514 43.99 -6.32 -9.32
CA GLY A 514 43.17 -6.12 -8.13
C GLY A 514 41.71 -6.09 -8.59
N LEU A 515 40.80 -5.71 -7.70
CA LEU A 515 39.44 -5.37 -8.12
C LEU A 515 39.46 -4.24 -9.17
N PHE A 516 40.35 -3.27 -8.98
CA PHE A 516 40.74 -2.23 -9.93
C PHE A 516 42.19 -2.47 -10.35
N PRO A 517 42.46 -3.04 -11.54
CA PRO A 517 43.83 -3.33 -11.97
C PRO A 517 44.68 -2.06 -12.09
N TYR A 518 44.07 -0.96 -12.56
CA TYR A 518 44.72 0.34 -12.67
C TYR A 518 43.79 1.44 -12.16
N VAL A 519 44.29 2.34 -11.34
CA VAL A 519 43.57 3.54 -10.90
C VAL A 519 44.38 4.81 -11.15
N GLN A 520 43.70 5.92 -11.37
CA GLN A 520 44.29 7.24 -11.48
C GLN A 520 43.27 8.30 -11.08
N ASN A 521 43.59 9.16 -10.11
CA ASN A 521 42.66 10.21 -9.63
C ASN A 521 41.28 9.67 -9.22
N ALA A 522 41.21 8.44 -8.73
CA ALA A 522 39.96 7.77 -8.38
C ALA A 522 39.68 7.85 -6.88
N THR A 523 38.40 7.74 -6.52
CA THR A 523 37.97 7.66 -5.12
C THR A 523 37.15 6.39 -4.92
N ILE A 524 37.54 5.57 -3.95
CA ILE A 524 36.86 4.32 -3.59
C ILE A 524 36.47 4.42 -2.12
N THR A 525 35.17 4.39 -1.83
CA THR A 525 34.63 4.68 -0.50
C THR A 525 33.65 3.60 -0.04
N GLY A 526 33.85 3.12 1.19
CA GLY A 526 32.90 2.22 1.86
C GLY A 526 32.84 0.81 1.28
N LEU A 527 33.81 0.42 0.44
CA LEU A 527 33.81 -0.86 -0.28
C LEU A 527 34.13 -2.01 0.68
N THR A 528 33.29 -3.04 0.65
CA THR A 528 33.54 -4.30 1.36
C THR A 528 33.83 -5.42 0.35
N VAL A 529 35.00 -6.04 0.47
CA VAL A 529 35.39 -7.25 -0.29
C VAL A 529 35.48 -8.42 0.68
N GLU A 530 34.74 -9.50 0.41
CA GLU A 530 34.71 -10.69 1.28
C GLU A 530 34.95 -11.98 0.47
N ASN A 531 35.66 -12.94 1.06
CA ASN A 531 35.96 -14.24 0.43
C ASN A 531 36.49 -14.10 -1.01
N ALA A 532 37.42 -13.16 -1.20
CA ALA A 532 38.14 -12.99 -2.45
C ALA A 532 39.43 -13.80 -2.44
N HIS A 533 39.82 -14.33 -3.60
CA HIS A 533 41.05 -15.08 -3.75
C HIS A 533 41.86 -14.56 -4.94
N ILE A 534 43.16 -14.38 -4.74
CA ILE A 534 44.10 -14.11 -5.83
C ILE A 534 45.00 -15.32 -6.04
N LEU A 535 44.95 -15.86 -7.26
CA LEU A 535 45.69 -17.05 -7.66
C LEU A 535 46.75 -16.69 -8.70
N PHE A 536 48.02 -16.79 -8.29
CA PHE A 536 49.16 -16.59 -9.18
C PHE A 536 49.50 -17.87 -9.94
N VAL A 537 49.60 -17.79 -11.27
CA VAL A 537 49.85 -18.92 -12.15
C VAL A 537 50.96 -18.61 -13.15
N THR A 538 51.90 -19.55 -13.28
CA THR A 538 52.98 -19.49 -14.26
C THR A 538 53.00 -20.78 -15.09
N THR A 539 53.10 -20.66 -16.42
CA THR A 539 52.97 -21.81 -17.34
C THR A 539 54.28 -22.24 -18.00
N THR A 540 55.44 -21.64 -17.66
CA THR A 540 56.69 -21.83 -18.41
C THR A 540 57.82 -22.46 -17.57
N THR A 541 58.52 -23.42 -18.15
CA THR A 541 59.71 -24.11 -17.60
C THR A 541 61.05 -23.57 -18.15
N GLY A 542 61.04 -22.42 -18.85
CA GLY A 542 62.18 -21.88 -19.59
C GLY A 542 63.13 -20.99 -18.76
N SER A 543 64.41 -20.98 -19.12
CA SER A 543 65.51 -20.38 -18.35
C SER A 543 65.66 -18.84 -18.45
N ASN A 544 64.85 -18.13 -19.24
CA ASN A 544 64.93 -16.67 -19.40
C ASN A 544 63.53 -16.05 -19.46
N VAL A 545 63.01 -15.53 -18.35
CA VAL A 545 61.79 -14.71 -18.33
C VAL A 545 61.86 -13.72 -17.15
N ILE A 546 62.00 -12.42 -17.42
CA ILE A 546 61.75 -11.34 -16.44
C ILE A 546 60.33 -10.85 -16.69
N CYS A 547 59.35 -11.45 -16.02
CA CYS A 547 57.99 -10.92 -15.95
C CYS A 547 57.65 -10.54 -14.53
N GLU A 548 56.98 -9.41 -14.34
CA GLU A 548 56.47 -9.02 -13.03
C GLU A 548 54.99 -9.38 -12.95
N ILE A 549 54.61 -10.07 -11.88
CA ILE A 549 53.19 -10.33 -11.59
C ILE A 549 52.85 -9.75 -10.23
N GLY A 550 51.59 -9.42 -10.00
CA GLY A 550 51.16 -8.94 -8.70
C GLY A 550 49.67 -8.98 -8.49
N GLY A 551 49.29 -8.76 -7.24
CA GLY A 551 47.92 -8.88 -6.77
C GLY A 551 47.68 -8.00 -5.56
N ALA A 552 46.54 -7.35 -5.49
CA ALA A 552 46.09 -6.67 -4.28
C ALA A 552 44.58 -6.80 -4.07
N GLY A 553 44.14 -6.56 -2.83
CA GLY A 553 42.74 -6.54 -2.45
C GLY A 553 41.88 -5.64 -3.33
N ILE A 554 42.30 -4.37 -3.49
CA ILE A 554 41.53 -3.36 -4.20
C ILE A 554 42.26 -2.91 -5.47
N ILE A 555 43.48 -2.38 -5.36
CA ILE A 555 44.18 -1.69 -6.43
C ILE A 555 45.41 -2.49 -6.87
N GLY A 556 45.44 -2.94 -8.11
CA GLY A 556 46.64 -3.53 -8.69
C GLY A 556 47.78 -2.51 -8.75
N THR A 557 47.63 -1.51 -9.60
CA THR A 557 48.62 -0.43 -9.80
C THR A 557 47.94 0.93 -9.73
N ALA A 558 48.44 1.82 -8.87
CA ALA A 558 48.09 3.24 -8.91
C ALA A 558 49.08 4.00 -9.81
N LEU A 559 48.53 4.78 -10.74
CA LEU A 559 49.30 5.63 -11.65
C LEU A 559 49.46 7.04 -11.07
N ASP A 560 50.39 7.82 -11.64
CA ASP A 560 50.63 9.22 -11.27
C ASP A 560 49.31 10.01 -11.14
N GLY A 561 49.12 10.62 -9.98
CA GLY A 561 47.88 11.26 -9.58
C GLY A 561 47.67 11.12 -8.07
N GLU A 562 46.47 11.45 -7.60
CA GLU A 562 46.09 11.24 -6.20
C GLU A 562 44.79 10.45 -6.14
N SER A 563 44.88 9.18 -5.74
CA SER A 563 43.72 8.32 -5.55
C SER A 563 43.44 8.10 -4.07
N PHE A 564 42.20 7.83 -3.71
CA PHE A 564 41.74 7.70 -2.33
C PHE A 564 41.02 6.38 -2.11
N VAL A 565 41.35 5.70 -1.01
CA VAL A 565 40.61 4.54 -0.50
C VAL A 565 40.18 4.87 0.92
N ILE A 566 38.86 4.93 1.14
CA ILE A 566 38.26 5.47 2.37
C ILE A 566 37.28 4.43 2.93
N ASP A 567 37.36 4.17 4.24
CA ASP A 567 36.40 3.38 5.01
C ASP A 567 36.05 2.02 4.37
N SER A 568 37.03 1.38 3.77
CA SER A 568 36.85 0.12 3.04
C SER A 568 37.31 -1.08 3.90
N SER A 569 36.73 -2.25 3.66
CA SER A 569 37.10 -3.49 4.35
C SER A 569 37.43 -4.57 3.34
N VAL A 570 38.56 -5.26 3.51
CA VAL A 570 39.02 -6.29 2.58
C VAL A 570 39.39 -7.56 3.33
N GLU A 571 38.79 -8.67 2.91
CA GLU A 571 39.20 -10.02 3.24
C GLU A 571 39.62 -10.74 1.97
N ILE A 572 40.90 -11.09 1.87
CA ILE A 572 41.47 -11.70 0.67
C ILE A 572 42.59 -12.69 0.98
N ASP A 573 42.61 -13.81 0.25
CA ASP A 573 43.69 -14.80 0.34
C ASP A 573 44.53 -14.83 -0.93
N PHE A 574 45.83 -15.12 -0.75
CA PHE A 574 46.78 -15.23 -1.86
C PHE A 574 47.35 -16.64 -1.96
N ALA A 575 47.28 -17.22 -3.16
CA ALA A 575 47.81 -18.54 -3.43
C ALA A 575 48.65 -18.57 -4.71
N VAL A 576 49.60 -19.50 -4.77
CA VAL A 576 50.46 -19.72 -5.94
C VAL A 576 50.29 -21.15 -6.40
N THR A 577 49.93 -21.34 -7.68
CA THR A 577 49.94 -22.66 -8.33
C THR A 577 51.01 -22.66 -9.41
N SER A 578 52.27 -22.91 -9.03
CA SER A 578 53.36 -23.11 -9.98
C SER A 578 54.02 -24.48 -9.79
N PRO A 579 54.31 -25.24 -10.86
CA PRO A 579 55.08 -26.48 -10.80
C PRO A 579 56.58 -26.23 -10.54
N THR A 580 57.04 -24.97 -10.55
CA THR A 580 58.44 -24.57 -10.41
C THR A 580 58.58 -23.34 -9.50
N GLN A 581 59.76 -23.15 -8.91
CA GLN A 581 60.04 -21.95 -8.10
C GLN A 581 59.95 -20.68 -8.96
N VAL A 582 59.18 -19.68 -8.50
CA VAL A 582 59.08 -18.37 -9.15
C VAL A 582 60.33 -17.56 -8.80
N THR A 583 61.09 -17.16 -9.82
CA THR A 583 62.38 -16.46 -9.69
C THR A 583 62.35 -15.01 -10.18
N PHE A 584 61.17 -14.44 -10.41
CA PHE A 584 60.94 -13.07 -10.87
C PHE A 584 60.10 -12.28 -9.85
N PRO A 585 60.11 -10.92 -9.89
CA PRO A 585 59.43 -10.10 -8.90
C PRO A 585 57.92 -10.36 -8.85
N VAL A 586 57.41 -10.54 -7.62
CA VAL A 586 55.99 -10.68 -7.30
C VAL A 586 55.63 -9.59 -6.30
N TYR A 587 54.63 -8.78 -6.65
CA TYR A 587 54.14 -7.67 -5.84
C TYR A 587 52.79 -8.01 -5.23
N ILE A 588 52.70 -7.96 -3.91
CA ILE A 588 51.45 -8.21 -3.20
C ILE A 588 51.17 -7.02 -2.30
N GLY A 589 49.92 -6.57 -2.29
CA GLY A 589 49.50 -5.46 -1.45
C GLY A 589 48.19 -5.74 -0.74
N ASP A 590 48.08 -5.26 0.50
CA ASP A 590 46.81 -5.35 1.22
C ASP A 590 45.71 -4.62 0.46
N ILE A 591 45.96 -3.35 0.16
CA ILE A 591 45.07 -2.46 -0.59
C ILE A 591 45.63 -2.15 -1.97
N VAL A 592 46.94 -1.89 -2.07
CA VAL A 592 47.63 -1.46 -3.29
C VAL A 592 48.91 -2.28 -3.46
N ALA A 593 49.13 -2.89 -4.63
CA ALA A 593 50.36 -3.65 -4.88
C ALA A 593 51.50 -2.78 -5.43
N LEU A 594 51.20 -1.78 -6.27
CA LEU A 594 52.18 -0.86 -6.86
C LEU A 594 51.67 0.58 -6.88
N GLY A 595 52.57 1.55 -6.70
CA GLY A 595 52.28 2.99 -6.79
C GLY A 595 51.59 3.55 -5.55
N SER A 596 51.84 2.99 -4.37
CA SER A 596 51.18 3.40 -3.14
C SER A 596 51.50 4.83 -2.69
N GLU A 597 52.58 5.42 -3.18
CA GLU A 597 52.87 6.84 -3.04
C GLU A 597 51.80 7.76 -3.67
N TYR A 598 50.96 7.21 -4.56
CA TYR A 598 49.85 7.90 -5.23
C TYR A 598 48.48 7.59 -4.60
N VAL A 599 48.45 6.86 -3.47
CA VAL A 599 47.22 6.45 -2.81
C VAL A 599 47.19 6.90 -1.35
N THR A 600 46.14 7.65 -0.99
CA THR A 600 45.82 7.94 0.41
C THR A 600 44.80 6.94 0.91
N ILE A 601 45.14 6.21 1.98
CA ILE A 601 44.27 5.22 2.61
C ILE A 601 43.81 5.75 3.98
N THR A 602 42.51 5.83 4.20
CA THR A 602 41.91 6.34 5.45
C THR A 602 40.80 5.40 5.93
N GLY A 603 40.75 5.10 7.22
CA GLY A 603 39.66 4.31 7.84
C GLY A 603 39.47 2.89 7.29
N THR A 604 40.43 2.40 6.49
CA THR A 604 40.35 1.13 5.78
C THR A 604 40.98 0.01 6.59
N THR A 605 40.44 -1.21 6.51
CA THR A 605 40.96 -2.40 7.19
C THR A 605 41.19 -3.54 6.20
N ALA A 606 42.23 -4.33 6.41
CA ALA A 606 42.52 -5.52 5.61
C ALA A 606 42.84 -6.72 6.51
N THR A 607 42.24 -7.88 6.21
CA THR A 607 42.56 -9.18 6.81
C THR A 607 43.04 -10.12 5.72
N ILE A 608 44.29 -10.58 5.83
CA ILE A 608 44.95 -11.27 4.72
C ILE A 608 45.72 -12.50 5.20
N ASP A 609 45.50 -13.61 4.53
CA ASP A 609 46.29 -14.83 4.71
C ASP A 609 47.41 -14.93 3.66
N TYR A 610 48.63 -14.64 4.12
CA TYR A 610 49.87 -14.82 3.33
C TYR A 610 50.45 -16.23 3.42
N SER A 611 49.90 -17.12 4.27
CA SER A 611 50.48 -18.43 4.58
C SER A 611 50.43 -19.41 3.40
N LEU A 612 49.51 -19.18 2.46
CA LEU A 612 49.31 -19.99 1.27
C LEU A 612 50.27 -19.63 0.11
N ILE A 613 51.08 -18.58 0.28
CA ILE A 613 52.11 -18.19 -0.69
C ILE A 613 53.34 -19.08 -0.53
N THR A 614 53.31 -20.24 -1.18
CA THR A 614 54.42 -21.18 -1.24
C THR A 614 55.01 -21.24 -2.65
N GLY A 615 56.34 -21.38 -2.78
CA GLY A 615 57.01 -21.50 -4.08
C GLY A 615 57.54 -20.20 -4.72
N ILE A 616 57.44 -19.06 -4.03
CA ILE A 616 58.11 -17.80 -4.41
C ILE A 616 59.36 -17.61 -3.53
N THR A 617 60.48 -17.16 -4.12
CA THR A 617 61.67 -16.80 -3.33
C THR A 617 61.48 -15.48 -2.58
N THR A 618 61.99 -15.38 -1.35
CA THR A 618 61.91 -14.13 -0.57
C THR A 618 62.61 -12.94 -1.24
N SER A 619 63.66 -13.18 -2.03
CA SER A 619 64.36 -12.14 -2.79
C SER A 619 63.54 -11.55 -3.94
N THR A 620 62.41 -12.18 -4.28
CA THR A 620 61.54 -11.76 -5.38
C THR A 620 60.13 -11.43 -4.90
N LEU A 621 59.84 -11.55 -3.61
CA LEU A 621 58.55 -11.21 -3.03
C LEU A 621 58.61 -9.80 -2.42
N SER A 622 57.77 -8.89 -2.91
CA SER A 622 57.52 -7.59 -2.33
C SER A 622 56.11 -7.59 -1.73
N VAL A 623 56.01 -7.29 -0.43
CA VAL A 623 54.74 -7.20 0.27
C VAL A 623 54.57 -5.78 0.77
N GLN A 624 53.42 -5.19 0.44
CA GLN A 624 52.97 -3.93 0.98
C GLN A 624 51.81 -4.18 1.96
N THR A 625 52.10 -4.01 3.24
CA THR A 625 51.10 -4.11 4.32
C THR A 625 50.50 -2.74 4.64
N LEU A 626 49.25 -2.72 5.04
CA LEU A 626 48.62 -1.57 5.68
C LEU A 626 49.14 -1.51 7.13
N ASP A 627 49.82 -0.42 7.48
CA ASP A 627 50.43 -0.21 8.80
C ASP A 627 49.42 0.07 9.93
#